data_AF-A0A958HP27-F1
#
_entry.id   AF-A0A958HP27-F1
#
_cell.length_a   1.000
_cell.length_b   1.000
_cell.length_c   1.000
_cell.angle_alpha   90.00
_cell.angle_beta   90.00
_cell.angle_gamma   90.00
#
_symmetry.space_group_name_H-M   'P 1'
#
loop_
_entity.id
_entity.type
_entity.pdbx_description
1 polymer ?
#
loop_
_entity_poly.entity_id
_entity_poly.type
_entity_poly.pdbx_seq_one_letter_code
_entity_poly.pdbx_strand_id
1 'polypeptide(L)'
;MRAIHLIQLAAAFALIIAALLASSLANAGSVAHEAGAPASQPQPASTPEAAGSQPDSNCPAWQPPPSTSYQSFPNAGIYTFFDWPHLDPDLYPWLTGGHMAFTWRSIEGRGPGQYYWEDVDQWLASEAALGKTVALSFTAYEGNCCGGNQVPQWFNNAQGEWPAGNGYVTCSWTDYSGSHTEDIPMYWTAAFQSAYESFMQAIAARYGNDPRVALIEIAAGIYGETMPAESDDEVDACLQAAGLTSDLWTQTVNRITDIHQRAWQDT
;
A
#
# COMPACT_ATOMS: atom_id res chain seq x y z
N MET A 1 45.32 0.19 10.48
CA MET A 1 44.28 0.57 11.48
C MET A 1 42.84 0.39 10.99
N ARG A 2 42.50 0.52 9.69
CA ARG A 2 41.11 0.32 9.20
C ARG A 2 40.59 -1.13 9.23
N ALA A 3 41.47 -2.14 9.14
CA ALA A 3 41.05 -3.56 9.15
C ALA A 3 40.59 -4.07 10.54
N ILE A 4 41.06 -3.45 11.63
CA ILE A 4 40.71 -3.87 13.00
C ILE A 4 39.31 -3.37 13.38
N HIS A 5 38.87 -2.23 12.83
CA HIS A 5 37.51 -1.72 13.05
C HIS A 5 36.41 -2.52 12.34
N LEU A 6 36.70 -3.09 11.16
CA LEU A 6 35.73 -3.92 10.43
C LEU A 6 35.46 -5.27 11.14
N ILE A 7 36.47 -5.85 11.80
CA ILE A 7 36.32 -7.11 12.54
C ILE A 7 35.52 -6.90 13.84
N GLN A 8 35.67 -5.74 14.50
CA GLN A 8 34.90 -5.42 15.71
C GLN A 8 33.43 -5.10 15.43
N LEU A 9 33.09 -4.48 14.28
CA LEU A 9 31.69 -4.28 13.90
C LEU A 9 30.98 -5.58 13.54
N ALA A 10 31.65 -6.51 12.84
CA ALA A 10 31.06 -7.81 12.49
C ALA A 10 30.77 -8.68 13.73
N ALA A 11 31.65 -8.64 14.73
CA ALA A 11 31.45 -9.37 15.99
C ALA A 11 30.31 -8.79 16.84
N ALA A 12 30.12 -7.46 16.83
CA ALA A 12 29.01 -6.82 17.52
C ALA A 12 27.65 -7.13 16.89
N PHE A 13 27.58 -7.20 15.55
CA PHE A 13 26.35 -7.54 14.83
C PHE A 13 25.92 -9.00 15.05
N ALA A 14 26.87 -9.94 15.08
CA ALA A 14 26.59 -11.35 15.34
C ALA A 14 26.04 -11.60 16.77
N LEU A 15 26.47 -10.81 17.75
CA LEU A 15 26.00 -10.91 19.14
C LEU A 15 24.57 -10.39 19.33
N ILE A 16 24.15 -9.38 18.55
CA ILE A 16 22.79 -8.83 18.59
C ILE A 16 21.78 -9.81 17.96
N ILE A 17 22.16 -10.46 16.86
CA ILE A 17 21.30 -11.47 16.20
C ILE A 17 21.11 -12.72 17.08
N ALA A 18 22.15 -13.16 17.79
CA ALA A 18 22.05 -14.28 18.73
C ALA A 18 21.16 -13.99 19.95
N ALA A 19 21.16 -12.74 20.45
CA ALA A 19 20.31 -12.34 21.58
C ALA A 19 18.81 -12.25 21.21
N LEU A 20 18.50 -11.87 19.97
CA LEU A 20 17.12 -11.80 19.45
C LEU A 20 16.54 -13.21 19.20
N LEU A 21 17.35 -14.19 18.79
CA LEU A 21 16.91 -15.58 18.61
C LEU A 21 16.73 -16.35 19.94
N ALA A 22 17.48 -15.98 20.98
CA ALA A 22 17.35 -16.62 22.30
C ALA A 22 16.07 -16.18 23.04
N SER A 23 15.54 -14.99 22.75
CA SER A 23 14.32 -14.47 23.39
C SER A 23 13.03 -15.04 22.79
N SER A 24 13.05 -15.53 21.55
CA SER A 24 11.89 -16.20 20.92
C SER A 24 11.64 -17.64 21.41
N LEU A 25 12.61 -18.29 22.07
CA LEU A 25 12.48 -19.69 22.51
C LEU A 25 12.05 -19.84 23.98
N ALA A 26 11.94 -18.75 24.74
CA ALA A 26 11.61 -18.80 26.17
C ALA A 26 10.10 -18.71 26.49
N ASN A 27 9.24 -18.44 25.49
CA ASN A 27 7.81 -18.18 25.73
C ASN A 27 6.85 -19.29 25.27
N ALA A 28 7.36 -20.48 24.92
CA ALA A 28 6.56 -21.67 24.65
C ALA A 28 6.21 -22.40 25.97
N GLY A 29 5.51 -21.69 26.87
CA GLY A 29 4.96 -22.25 28.10
C GLY A 29 3.59 -22.88 27.86
N SER A 30 3.50 -24.19 28.13
CA SER A 30 2.30 -25.02 28.04
C SER A 30 1.10 -24.43 28.82
N VAL A 31 0.00 -24.13 28.12
CA VAL A 31 -1.30 -23.89 28.75
C VAL A 31 -2.07 -25.21 28.74
N ALA A 32 -2.12 -25.88 29.89
CA ALA A 32 -2.99 -27.02 30.11
C ALA A 32 -4.45 -26.52 30.19
N HIS A 33 -5.29 -26.94 29.26
CA HIS A 33 -6.73 -26.74 29.32
C HIS A 33 -7.34 -27.70 30.34
N GLU A 34 -7.77 -27.17 31.50
CA GLU A 34 -8.72 -27.84 32.39
C GLU A 34 -10.11 -27.89 31.73
N ALA A 35 -10.66 -29.10 31.60
CA ALA A 35 -12.02 -29.33 31.12
C ALA A 35 -13.03 -28.97 32.22
N GLY A 36 -13.47 -27.71 32.23
CA GLY A 36 -14.62 -27.24 33.02
C GLY A 36 -15.95 -27.71 32.41
N ALA A 37 -16.87 -28.15 33.27
CA ALA A 37 -18.23 -28.59 32.92
C ALA A 37 -19.05 -27.48 32.21
N PRO A 38 -20.02 -27.84 31.36
CA PRO A 38 -20.77 -26.86 30.56
C PRO A 38 -21.66 -25.97 31.43
N ALA A 39 -21.35 -24.67 31.46
CA ALA A 39 -22.23 -23.65 31.99
C ALA A 39 -23.33 -23.33 30.97
N SER A 40 -24.58 -23.28 31.44
CA SER A 40 -25.77 -22.92 30.66
C SER A 40 -25.60 -21.54 30.02
N GLN A 41 -25.63 -21.46 28.68
CA GLN A 41 -25.56 -20.19 27.97
C GLN A 41 -26.83 -19.35 28.20
N PRO A 42 -26.71 -18.08 28.63
CA PRO A 42 -27.84 -17.16 28.64
C PRO A 42 -28.25 -16.83 27.20
N GLN A 43 -29.56 -16.90 26.96
CA GLN A 43 -30.19 -16.57 25.69
C GLN A 43 -29.93 -15.09 25.35
N PRO A 44 -29.40 -14.75 24.16
CA PRO A 44 -29.13 -13.37 23.80
C PRO A 44 -30.43 -12.56 23.71
N ALA A 45 -30.42 -11.38 24.33
CA ALA A 45 -31.48 -10.39 24.23
C ALA A 45 -31.63 -9.95 22.77
N SER A 46 -32.87 -9.84 22.30
CA SER A 46 -33.21 -9.34 20.97
C SER A 46 -32.75 -7.90 20.80
N THR A 47 -31.76 -7.71 19.93
CA THR A 47 -31.29 -6.40 19.47
C THR A 47 -32.42 -5.67 18.73
N PRO A 48 -32.69 -4.39 19.02
CA PRO A 48 -33.64 -3.62 18.23
C PRO A 48 -33.09 -3.45 16.81
N GLU A 49 -33.87 -3.93 15.85
CA GLU A 49 -33.69 -3.82 14.42
C GLU A 49 -33.52 -2.33 14.05
N ALA A 50 -32.28 -1.95 13.70
CA ALA A 50 -31.99 -0.62 13.20
C ALA A 50 -32.83 -0.38 11.94
N ALA A 51 -33.64 0.67 11.95
CA ALA A 51 -34.45 1.09 10.82
C ALA A 51 -33.53 1.30 9.60
N GLY A 52 -33.55 0.33 8.68
CA GLY A 52 -32.73 0.36 7.49
C GLY A 52 -33.07 1.57 6.62
N SER A 53 -32.08 2.44 6.45
CA SER A 53 -32.06 3.38 5.33
C SER A 53 -32.17 2.57 4.04
N GLN A 54 -33.25 2.82 3.28
CA GLN A 54 -33.42 2.24 1.95
C GLN A 54 -32.20 2.63 1.10
N PRO A 55 -31.51 1.69 0.44
CA PRO A 55 -30.40 2.02 -0.45
C PRO A 55 -30.90 2.96 -1.55
N ASP A 56 -30.14 4.03 -1.82
CA ASP A 56 -30.45 4.99 -2.86
C ASP A 56 -30.70 4.28 -4.19
N SER A 57 -31.97 4.27 -4.61
CA SER A 57 -32.49 3.54 -5.77
C SER A 57 -32.04 4.09 -7.14
N ASN A 58 -31.09 5.03 -7.15
CA ASN A 58 -30.62 5.71 -8.35
C ASN A 58 -29.29 5.20 -8.90
N CYS A 59 -28.65 4.20 -8.27
CA CYS A 59 -27.54 3.52 -8.92
C CYS A 59 -28.07 2.68 -10.08
N PRO A 60 -27.68 2.96 -11.34
CA PRO A 60 -28.08 2.12 -12.47
C PRO A 60 -27.60 0.69 -12.21
N ALA A 61 -28.48 -0.29 -12.45
CA ALA A 61 -28.12 -1.69 -12.30
C ALA A 61 -26.88 -1.99 -13.15
N TRP A 62 -25.80 -2.47 -12.52
CA TRP A 62 -24.59 -2.86 -13.23
C TRP A 62 -24.97 -3.82 -14.37
N GLN A 63 -24.63 -3.43 -15.59
CA GLN A 63 -24.77 -4.28 -16.76
C GLN A 63 -23.39 -4.88 -17.04
N PRO A 64 -23.23 -6.22 -17.00
CA PRO A 64 -21.99 -6.81 -17.47
C PRO A 64 -21.75 -6.37 -18.91
N PRO A 65 -20.50 -6.05 -19.28
CA PRO A 65 -20.18 -5.82 -20.67
C PRO A 65 -20.47 -7.11 -21.48
N PRO A 66 -20.78 -7.00 -22.79
CA PRO A 66 -21.13 -8.14 -23.62
C PRO A 66 -20.08 -9.26 -23.52
N SER A 67 -20.47 -10.54 -23.54
CA SER A 67 -19.50 -11.64 -23.45
C SER A 67 -18.40 -11.59 -24.53
N THR A 68 -18.69 -10.96 -25.67
CA THR A 68 -17.77 -10.73 -26.79
C THR A 68 -16.68 -9.69 -26.51
N SER A 69 -16.77 -8.90 -25.43
CA SER A 69 -15.72 -7.94 -25.04
C SER A 69 -14.68 -8.54 -24.09
N TYR A 70 -14.91 -9.74 -23.57
CA TYR A 70 -13.90 -10.42 -22.75
C TYR A 70 -12.83 -11.02 -23.66
N GLN A 71 -11.74 -10.27 -23.84
CA GLN A 71 -10.52 -10.85 -24.34
C GLN A 71 -9.90 -11.71 -23.23
N SER A 72 -9.35 -12.86 -23.62
CA SER A 72 -8.49 -13.66 -22.72
C SER A 72 -7.39 -12.75 -22.21
N PHE A 73 -7.36 -12.49 -20.91
CA PHE A 73 -6.30 -11.71 -20.32
C PHE A 73 -5.01 -12.55 -20.38
N PRO A 74 -3.97 -12.11 -21.11
CA PRO A 74 -2.71 -12.83 -21.11
C PRO A 74 -2.20 -12.84 -19.67
N ASN A 75 -1.85 -14.02 -19.15
CA ASN A 75 -1.40 -14.22 -17.77
C ASN A 75 -2.47 -14.09 -16.68
N ALA A 76 -3.74 -14.39 -16.97
CA ALA A 76 -4.74 -14.56 -15.92
C ALA A 76 -4.32 -15.66 -14.92
N GLY A 77 -4.49 -15.41 -13.62
CA GLY A 77 -4.30 -16.42 -12.58
C GLY A 77 -4.05 -15.86 -11.19
N ILE A 78 -3.32 -16.61 -10.35
CA ILE A 78 -3.11 -16.29 -8.93
C ILE A 78 -1.77 -15.59 -8.75
N TYR A 79 -1.80 -14.40 -8.14
CA TYR A 79 -0.62 -13.61 -7.81
C TYR A 79 -0.41 -13.57 -6.30
N THR A 80 0.82 -13.83 -5.86
CA THR A 80 1.18 -13.69 -4.43
C THR A 80 1.32 -12.21 -4.08
N PHE A 81 0.49 -11.71 -3.17
CA PHE A 81 0.60 -10.34 -2.66
C PHE A 81 1.87 -10.16 -1.82
N PHE A 82 2.66 -9.11 -2.10
CA PHE A 82 3.97 -8.86 -1.48
C PHE A 82 4.93 -10.05 -1.60
N ASP A 83 5.16 -10.50 -2.84
CA ASP A 83 6.07 -11.61 -3.14
C ASP A 83 7.56 -11.20 -3.07
N TRP A 84 7.95 -10.54 -1.99
CA TRP A 84 9.34 -10.31 -1.63
C TRP A 84 10.17 -11.59 -1.44
N PRO A 85 9.62 -12.76 -1.00
CA PRO A 85 10.39 -13.98 -0.85
C PRO A 85 10.64 -14.70 -2.18
N HIS A 86 9.99 -14.27 -3.27
CA HIS A 86 10.00 -14.97 -4.55
C HIS A 86 9.52 -16.42 -4.43
N LEU A 87 8.26 -16.61 -4.01
CA LEU A 87 7.70 -17.95 -3.80
C LEU A 87 7.92 -18.83 -5.03
N ASP A 88 8.47 -20.02 -4.76
CA ASP A 88 8.87 -20.99 -5.78
C ASP A 88 7.61 -21.66 -6.39
N PRO A 89 7.37 -21.51 -7.69
CA PRO A 89 6.23 -22.14 -8.35
C PRO A 89 6.32 -23.68 -8.37
N ASP A 90 7.50 -24.29 -8.17
CA ASP A 90 7.59 -25.75 -8.03
C ASP A 90 6.95 -26.24 -6.73
N LEU A 91 6.98 -25.41 -5.68
CA LEU A 91 6.28 -25.66 -4.40
C LEU A 91 4.81 -25.24 -4.45
N TYR A 92 4.50 -24.20 -5.22
CA TYR A 92 3.16 -23.62 -5.35
C TYR A 92 2.73 -23.52 -6.82
N PRO A 93 2.41 -24.66 -7.47
CA PRO A 93 2.24 -24.74 -8.93
C PRO A 93 0.99 -24.03 -9.48
N TRP A 94 0.13 -23.50 -8.62
CA TRP A 94 -1.01 -22.67 -9.01
C TRP A 94 -0.68 -21.18 -9.11
N LEU A 95 0.53 -20.76 -8.73
CA LEU A 95 0.96 -19.38 -8.87
C LEU A 95 1.23 -19.05 -10.35
N THR A 96 0.71 -17.90 -10.77
CA THR A 96 0.96 -17.30 -12.10
C THR A 96 2.00 -16.19 -12.01
N GLY A 97 2.06 -15.52 -10.87
CA GLY A 97 2.96 -14.40 -10.68
C GLY A 97 3.13 -13.95 -9.24
N GLY A 98 3.96 -12.93 -9.08
CA GLY A 98 4.12 -12.17 -7.84
C GLY A 98 3.54 -10.76 -7.98
N HIS A 99 3.11 -10.19 -6.87
CA HIS A 99 2.75 -8.79 -6.75
C HIS A 99 3.73 -8.09 -5.81
N MET A 100 4.11 -6.86 -6.14
CA MET A 100 4.91 -6.02 -5.27
C MET A 100 4.51 -4.55 -5.37
N ALA A 101 4.43 -3.89 -4.21
CA ALA A 101 4.30 -2.44 -4.15
C ALA A 101 5.67 -1.80 -3.92
N PHE A 102 5.94 -0.73 -4.65
CA PHE A 102 7.08 0.15 -4.46
C PHE A 102 6.59 1.54 -4.09
N THR A 103 7.40 2.31 -3.38
CA THR A 103 6.95 3.61 -2.91
C THR A 103 7.38 4.72 -3.87
N TRP A 104 6.56 5.76 -4.05
CA TRP A 104 6.92 6.88 -4.92
C TRP A 104 8.27 7.51 -4.51
N ARG A 105 8.51 7.67 -3.21
CA ARG A 105 9.78 8.16 -2.68
C ARG A 105 10.98 7.25 -3.01
N SER A 106 10.84 5.92 -3.01
CA SER A 106 11.98 5.06 -3.36
C SER A 106 12.38 5.23 -4.83
N ILE A 107 11.40 5.50 -5.70
CA ILE A 107 11.61 5.66 -7.14
C ILE A 107 12.05 7.07 -7.52
N GLU A 108 11.36 8.12 -7.06
CA GLU A 108 11.61 9.52 -7.47
C GLU A 108 12.18 10.39 -6.33
N GLY A 109 12.81 9.77 -5.33
CA GLY A 109 13.24 10.47 -4.12
C GLY A 109 14.36 11.51 -4.31
N ARG A 110 15.18 11.40 -5.36
CA ARG A 110 16.40 12.24 -5.49
C ARG A 110 16.17 13.57 -6.18
N GLY A 111 15.00 13.78 -6.77
CA GLY A 111 14.60 15.04 -7.38
C GLY A 111 13.49 14.85 -8.42
N PRO A 112 12.82 15.93 -8.84
CA PRO A 112 11.77 15.85 -9.84
C PRO A 112 12.33 15.30 -11.17
N GLY A 113 11.69 14.25 -11.70
CA GLY A 113 12.09 13.54 -12.91
C GLY A 113 13.33 12.64 -12.77
N GLN A 114 13.86 12.45 -11.57
CA GLN A 114 15.02 11.59 -11.32
C GLN A 114 14.57 10.24 -10.77
N TYR A 115 14.33 9.30 -11.68
CA TYR A 115 13.79 7.99 -11.33
C TYR A 115 14.86 6.90 -11.14
N TYR A 116 14.67 6.08 -10.11
CA TYR A 116 15.54 4.98 -9.72
C TYR A 116 14.75 3.68 -9.73
N TRP A 117 15.00 2.89 -10.76
CA TRP A 117 14.22 1.69 -11.05
C TRP A 117 14.91 0.40 -10.61
N GLU A 118 16.11 0.48 -10.04
CA GLU A 118 16.96 -0.67 -9.78
C GLU A 118 16.27 -1.74 -8.94
N ASP A 119 15.62 -1.37 -7.84
CA ASP A 119 14.92 -2.32 -6.97
C ASP A 119 13.75 -3.00 -7.68
N VAL A 120 13.00 -2.22 -8.50
CA VAL A 120 11.90 -2.74 -9.31
C VAL A 120 12.43 -3.73 -10.35
N ASP A 121 13.44 -3.32 -11.12
CA ASP A 121 14.03 -4.13 -12.18
C ASP A 121 14.65 -5.43 -11.66
N GLN A 122 15.31 -5.37 -10.49
CA GLN A 122 15.89 -6.54 -9.82
C GLN A 122 14.80 -7.50 -9.38
N TRP A 123 13.72 -7.00 -8.76
CA TRP A 123 12.61 -7.84 -8.35
C TRP A 123 11.91 -8.48 -9.56
N LEU A 124 11.64 -7.71 -10.64
CA LEU A 124 11.11 -8.27 -11.90
C LEU A 124 12.03 -9.36 -12.50
N ALA A 125 13.34 -9.19 -12.41
CA ALA A 125 14.29 -10.18 -12.93
C ALA A 125 14.24 -11.48 -12.12
N SER A 126 14.13 -11.39 -10.79
CA SER A 126 13.96 -12.56 -9.92
C SER A 126 12.66 -13.31 -10.21
N GLU A 127 11.54 -12.59 -10.37
CA GLU A 127 10.26 -13.20 -10.72
C GLU A 127 10.32 -13.90 -12.09
N ALA A 128 10.90 -13.22 -13.09
CA ALA A 128 11.06 -13.80 -14.43
C ALA A 128 11.99 -15.02 -14.44
N ALA A 129 13.00 -15.09 -13.58
CA ALA A 129 13.87 -16.26 -13.45
C ALA A 129 13.11 -17.49 -12.92
N LEU A 130 12.00 -17.28 -12.22
CA LEU A 130 11.06 -18.33 -11.79
C LEU A 130 9.95 -18.59 -12.83
N GLY A 131 9.99 -17.93 -13.99
CA GLY A 131 8.95 -18.04 -15.01
C GLY A 131 7.63 -17.36 -14.63
N LYS A 132 7.65 -16.50 -13.61
CA LYS A 132 6.49 -15.74 -13.15
C LYS A 132 6.33 -14.43 -13.93
N THR A 133 5.08 -14.01 -14.10
CA THR A 133 4.76 -12.62 -14.47
C THR A 133 4.57 -11.77 -13.22
N VAL A 134 4.48 -10.46 -13.37
CA VAL A 134 4.38 -9.54 -12.23
C VAL A 134 3.15 -8.65 -12.27
N ALA A 135 2.65 -8.36 -11.08
CA ALA A 135 1.76 -7.25 -10.79
C ALA A 135 2.56 -6.18 -10.03
N LEU A 136 2.44 -4.91 -10.42
CA LEU A 136 3.15 -3.80 -9.77
C LEU A 136 2.17 -2.78 -9.18
N SER A 137 2.48 -2.29 -7.99
CA SER A 137 1.81 -1.15 -7.35
C SER A 137 2.81 -0.06 -6.98
N PHE A 138 2.37 1.20 -6.96
CA PHE A 138 3.21 2.36 -6.67
C PHE A 138 2.53 3.32 -5.69
N THR A 139 2.85 3.18 -4.41
CA THR A 139 2.14 3.83 -3.31
C THR A 139 2.74 5.19 -2.94
N ALA A 140 1.87 6.12 -2.54
CA ALA A 140 2.26 7.43 -2.03
C ALA A 140 2.21 7.52 -0.49
N TYR A 141 1.66 6.50 0.18
CA TYR A 141 1.45 6.48 1.62
C TYR A 141 1.31 5.05 2.15
N GLU A 142 2.01 4.76 3.23
CA GLU A 142 2.10 3.42 3.86
C GLU A 142 1.64 3.43 5.32
N GLY A 143 0.92 4.47 5.75
CA GLY A 143 0.41 4.58 7.13
C GLY A 143 1.48 4.58 8.23
N ASN A 144 1.06 4.87 9.45
CA ASN A 144 1.93 5.16 10.58
C ASN A 144 2.85 3.98 10.91
N CYS A 145 2.31 2.76 10.81
CA CYS A 145 3.03 1.55 11.19
C CYS A 145 4.17 1.21 10.24
N CYS A 146 4.06 1.63 8.98
CA CYS A 146 4.66 0.88 7.89
C CYS A 146 5.38 1.76 6.86
N GLY A 147 5.56 3.05 7.19
CA GLY A 147 6.46 3.96 6.48
C GLY A 147 5.91 5.37 6.32
N GLY A 148 4.61 5.55 6.57
CA GLY A 148 3.88 6.79 6.48
C GLY A 148 3.98 7.47 5.13
N ASN A 149 4.15 8.79 5.13
CA ASN A 149 4.27 9.58 3.90
C ASN A 149 5.37 9.03 2.99
N GLN A 150 5.01 8.55 1.80
CA GLN A 150 5.94 8.10 0.77
C GLN A 150 5.98 9.02 -0.45
N VAL A 151 5.47 10.25 -0.34
CA VAL A 151 5.71 11.28 -1.35
C VAL A 151 7.18 11.73 -1.28
N PRO A 152 7.85 11.98 -2.43
CA PRO A 152 9.23 12.45 -2.42
C PRO A 152 9.43 13.72 -1.57
N GLN A 153 10.53 13.78 -0.82
CA GLN A 153 10.82 14.93 0.05
C GLN A 153 10.94 16.25 -0.74
N TRP A 154 11.44 16.21 -1.98
CA TRP A 154 11.51 17.41 -2.82
C TRP A 154 10.13 18.00 -3.11
N PHE A 155 9.10 17.16 -3.23
CA PHE A 155 7.72 17.61 -3.43
C PHE A 155 7.18 18.22 -2.14
N ASN A 156 7.31 17.51 -1.01
CA ASN A 156 6.85 18.01 0.28
C ASN A 156 7.53 19.32 0.67
N ASN A 157 8.84 19.47 0.44
CA ASN A 157 9.56 20.72 0.71
C ASN A 157 9.10 21.88 -0.19
N ALA A 158 8.69 21.60 -1.42
CA ALA A 158 8.22 22.62 -2.35
C ALA A 158 6.77 23.05 -2.09
N GLN A 159 5.92 22.13 -1.61
CA GLN A 159 4.51 22.38 -1.36
C GLN A 159 4.19 22.75 0.09
N GLY A 160 5.01 22.32 1.05
CA GLY A 160 4.86 22.61 2.48
C GLY A 160 3.72 21.85 3.18
N GLU A 161 3.75 21.90 4.51
CA GLU A 161 2.71 21.39 5.41
C GLU A 161 1.51 22.35 5.46
N TRP A 162 0.29 21.81 5.51
CA TRP A 162 -0.91 22.57 5.85
C TRP A 162 -0.81 23.13 7.29
N PRO A 163 -1.19 24.40 7.58
CA PRO A 163 -1.90 25.35 6.71
C PRO A 163 -0.99 26.26 5.87
N ALA A 164 0.34 26.09 5.93
CA ALA A 164 1.29 26.92 5.20
C ALA A 164 1.65 26.36 3.80
N GLY A 165 0.92 25.33 3.35
CA GLY A 165 1.21 24.55 2.16
C GLY A 165 0.08 23.59 1.78
N ASN A 166 0.32 22.78 0.75
CA ASN A 166 -0.64 21.80 0.24
C ASN A 166 0.00 20.44 -0.11
N GLY A 167 1.18 20.15 0.43
CA GLY A 167 1.88 18.89 0.17
C GLY A 167 1.32 17.75 1.03
N TYR A 168 1.20 18.00 2.32
CA TYR A 168 0.72 17.06 3.32
C TYR A 168 0.02 17.78 4.47
N VAL A 169 -0.75 17.03 5.24
CA VAL A 169 -1.36 17.46 6.50
C VAL A 169 -0.81 16.58 7.62
N THR A 170 -0.33 17.19 8.70
CA THR A 170 0.12 16.46 9.88
C THR A 170 -1.04 16.27 10.83
N CYS A 171 -1.44 15.01 11.03
CA CYS A 171 -2.52 14.62 11.93
C CYS A 171 -1.97 13.90 13.15
N SER A 172 -2.55 14.16 14.31
CA SER A 172 -2.17 13.53 15.58
C SER A 172 -3.39 12.87 16.21
N TRP A 173 -3.19 11.69 16.80
CA TRP A 173 -4.22 10.94 17.50
C TRP A 173 -3.61 10.18 18.68
N THR A 174 -4.45 9.64 19.57
CA THR A 174 -4.00 8.82 20.71
C THR A 174 -4.82 7.54 20.82
N ASP A 175 -4.14 6.41 20.85
CA ASP A 175 -4.74 5.10 21.08
C ASP A 175 -4.17 4.42 22.35
N TYR A 176 -4.44 3.12 22.52
CA TYR A 176 -3.95 2.35 23.66
C TYR A 176 -2.42 2.19 23.69
N SER A 177 -1.73 2.44 22.58
CA SER A 177 -0.27 2.33 22.44
C SER A 177 0.45 3.67 22.64
N GLY A 178 -0.28 4.79 22.62
CA GLY A 178 0.24 6.12 22.92
C GLY A 178 -0.25 7.18 21.94
N SER A 179 0.43 8.33 21.96
CA SER A 179 0.18 9.40 20.99
C SER A 179 0.99 9.19 19.72
N HIS A 180 0.34 9.40 18.59
CA HIS A 180 0.88 9.24 17.25
C HIS A 180 0.80 10.55 16.48
N THR A 181 1.62 10.68 15.44
CA THR A 181 1.57 11.81 14.52
C THR A 181 2.07 11.36 13.16
N GLU A 182 1.36 11.79 12.13
CA GLU A 182 1.64 11.36 10.77
C GLU A 182 1.36 12.42 9.73
N ASP A 183 2.21 12.46 8.70
CA ASP A 183 2.09 13.33 7.54
C ASP A 183 1.29 12.62 6.43
N ILE A 184 0.01 12.95 6.29
CA ILE A 184 -0.86 12.36 5.27
C ILE A 184 -0.75 13.18 3.98
N PRO A 185 -0.46 12.58 2.81
CA PRO A 185 -0.44 13.31 1.54
C PRO A 185 -1.78 13.98 1.23
N MET A 186 -1.75 15.22 0.74
CA MET A 186 -2.98 15.89 0.30
C MET A 186 -3.34 15.50 -1.14
N TYR A 187 -3.79 14.26 -1.32
CA TYR A 187 -4.12 13.63 -2.62
C TYR A 187 -5.03 14.46 -3.52
N TRP A 188 -5.93 15.24 -2.90
CA TRP A 188 -6.95 16.04 -3.58
C TRP A 188 -6.41 17.34 -4.17
N THR A 189 -5.15 17.69 -3.93
CA THR A 189 -4.57 18.94 -4.42
C THR A 189 -4.11 18.81 -5.87
N ALA A 190 -4.26 19.89 -6.63
CA ALA A 190 -3.80 19.92 -8.03
C ALA A 190 -2.28 19.69 -8.15
N ALA A 191 -1.51 20.15 -7.17
CA ALA A 191 -0.06 19.94 -7.12
C ALA A 191 0.27 18.45 -7.01
N PHE A 192 -0.37 17.73 -6.08
CA PHE A 192 -0.18 16.29 -5.93
C PHE A 192 -0.58 15.56 -7.20
N GLN A 193 -1.79 15.81 -7.72
CA GLN A 193 -2.32 15.10 -8.89
C GLN A 193 -1.46 15.30 -10.14
N SER A 194 -0.94 16.51 -10.36
CA SER A 194 -0.05 16.79 -11.49
C SER A 194 1.32 16.11 -11.37
N ALA A 195 1.88 16.07 -10.16
CA ALA A 195 3.15 15.40 -9.92
C ALA A 195 2.99 13.87 -10.01
N TYR A 196 1.92 13.32 -9.42
CA TYR A 196 1.59 11.91 -9.50
C TYR A 196 1.30 11.47 -10.94
N GLU A 197 0.63 12.30 -11.74
CA GLU A 197 0.43 12.04 -13.18
C GLU A 197 1.76 11.95 -13.95
N SER A 198 2.72 12.84 -13.65
CA SER A 198 4.05 12.79 -14.27
C SER A 198 4.82 11.52 -13.86
N PHE A 199 4.70 11.12 -12.60
CA PHE A 199 5.28 9.89 -12.08
C PHE A 199 4.68 8.64 -12.76
N MET A 200 3.35 8.55 -12.86
CA MET A 200 2.66 7.44 -13.52
C MET A 200 3.02 7.35 -15.02
N GLN A 201 3.15 8.49 -15.71
CA GLN A 201 3.63 8.51 -17.10
C GLN A 201 5.05 7.93 -17.23
N ALA A 202 5.95 8.20 -16.28
CA ALA A 202 7.30 7.65 -16.31
C ALA A 202 7.31 6.13 -16.07
N ILE A 203 6.44 5.62 -15.19
CA ILE A 203 6.26 4.18 -14.97
C ILE A 203 5.73 3.51 -16.23
N ALA A 204 4.67 4.06 -16.84
CA ALA A 204 4.09 3.50 -18.05
C ALA A 204 5.09 3.55 -19.23
N ALA A 205 5.87 4.63 -19.36
CA ALA A 205 6.94 4.69 -20.36
C ALA A 205 8.02 3.61 -20.17
N ARG A 206 8.27 3.18 -18.93
CA ARG A 206 9.26 2.15 -18.62
C ARG A 206 8.72 0.72 -18.75
N TYR A 207 7.51 0.47 -18.24
CA TYR A 207 6.97 -0.87 -18.04
C TYR A 207 5.76 -1.19 -18.95
N GLY A 208 5.22 -0.21 -19.68
CA GLY A 208 4.07 -0.33 -20.59
C GLY A 208 4.17 -1.46 -21.61
N ASN A 209 5.40 -1.69 -22.09
CA ASN A 209 5.70 -2.71 -23.09
C ASN A 209 6.59 -3.84 -22.54
N ASP A 210 6.75 -3.95 -21.21
CA ASP A 210 7.51 -5.03 -20.60
C ASP A 210 6.65 -6.31 -20.53
N PRO A 211 6.98 -7.37 -21.29
CA PRO A 211 6.14 -8.58 -21.36
C PRO A 211 6.07 -9.35 -20.04
N ARG A 212 6.91 -9.01 -19.06
CA ARG A 212 6.87 -9.59 -17.72
C ARG A 212 5.75 -9.00 -16.88
N VAL A 213 5.30 -7.79 -17.17
CA VAL A 213 4.27 -7.07 -16.41
C VAL A 213 2.90 -7.47 -16.94
N ALA A 214 2.11 -8.11 -16.08
CA ALA A 214 0.77 -8.56 -16.41
C ALA A 214 -0.30 -7.53 -16.04
N LEU A 215 -0.11 -6.83 -14.91
CA LEU A 215 -1.07 -5.82 -14.45
C LEU A 215 -0.39 -4.75 -13.58
N ILE A 216 -1.09 -3.62 -13.47
CA ILE A 216 -0.71 -2.48 -12.64
C ILE A 216 -1.86 -2.22 -11.69
N GLU A 217 -1.57 -2.26 -10.40
CA GLU A 217 -2.51 -1.88 -9.35
C GLU A 217 -2.63 -0.35 -9.29
N ILE A 218 -3.86 0.13 -9.10
CA ILE A 218 -4.14 1.56 -8.92
C ILE A 218 -4.07 1.87 -7.42
N ALA A 219 -2.97 2.47 -7.01
CA ALA A 219 -2.74 2.86 -5.62
C ALA A 219 -3.34 4.25 -5.35
N ALA A 220 -4.56 4.31 -4.80
CA ALA A 220 -5.28 5.57 -4.63
C ALA A 220 -5.05 6.27 -3.27
N GLY A 221 -4.62 5.54 -2.25
CA GLY A 221 -4.58 5.99 -0.86
C GLY A 221 -3.61 5.19 0.01
N ILE A 222 -3.92 5.04 1.29
CA ILE A 222 -3.11 4.28 2.26
C ILE A 222 -2.94 2.82 1.81
N TYR A 223 -1.70 2.32 1.79
CA TYR A 223 -1.38 0.96 1.30
C TYR A 223 -1.79 0.68 -0.15
N GLY A 224 -2.11 1.72 -0.92
CA GLY A 224 -2.73 1.59 -2.24
C GLY A 224 -4.25 1.42 -2.23
N GLU A 225 -4.89 1.36 -1.07
CA GLU A 225 -6.34 1.23 -0.93
C GLU A 225 -7.10 2.54 -1.26
N THR A 226 -8.42 2.47 -1.29
CA THR A 226 -9.30 3.63 -1.57
C THR A 226 -9.69 4.41 -0.31
N MET A 227 -8.80 4.45 0.68
CA MET A 227 -8.92 5.23 1.90
C MET A 227 -7.77 6.26 2.00
N PRO A 228 -8.02 7.50 2.44
CA PRO A 228 -6.97 8.52 2.47
C PRO A 228 -5.96 8.27 3.59
N ALA A 229 -6.40 7.69 4.71
CA ALA A 229 -5.58 7.41 5.89
C ALA A 229 -6.18 6.30 6.76
N GLU A 230 -5.57 6.05 7.92
CA GLU A 230 -6.11 5.21 8.97
C GLU A 230 -7.51 5.67 9.40
N SER A 231 -8.38 4.69 9.67
CA SER A 231 -9.70 4.95 10.21
C SER A 231 -9.60 5.27 11.71
N ASP A 232 -9.50 6.56 12.03
CA ASP A 232 -9.51 7.09 13.40
C ASP A 232 -10.27 8.43 13.42
N ASP A 233 -11.12 8.65 14.43
CA ASP A 233 -11.98 9.85 14.50
C ASP A 233 -11.17 11.16 14.56
N GLU A 234 -9.99 11.14 15.19
CA GLU A 234 -9.11 12.31 15.29
C GLU A 234 -8.40 12.58 13.95
N VAL A 235 -8.00 11.52 13.25
CA VAL A 235 -7.43 11.61 11.89
C VAL A 235 -8.49 12.11 10.90
N ASP A 236 -9.71 11.57 10.94
CA ASP A 236 -10.82 12.01 10.10
C ASP A 236 -11.15 13.49 10.34
N ALA A 237 -11.21 13.92 11.61
CA ALA A 237 -11.44 15.32 11.95
C ALA A 237 -10.32 16.25 11.45
N CYS A 238 -9.06 15.80 11.54
CA CYS A 238 -7.90 16.53 11.01
C CYS A 238 -7.97 16.69 9.49
N LEU A 239 -8.25 15.61 8.75
CA LEU A 239 -8.39 15.66 7.29
C LEU A 239 -9.57 16.55 6.86
N GLN A 240 -10.70 16.48 7.56
CA GLN A 240 -11.85 17.36 7.32
C GLN A 240 -11.51 18.83 7.57
N ALA A 241 -10.72 19.13 8.61
CA ALA A 241 -10.24 20.48 8.88
C ALA A 241 -9.30 21.00 7.77
N ALA A 242 -8.55 20.10 7.12
CA ALA A 242 -7.75 20.39 5.93
C ALA A 242 -8.57 20.45 4.62
N GLY A 243 -9.89 20.30 4.71
CA GLY A 243 -10.82 20.47 3.59
C GLY A 243 -11.21 19.19 2.86
N LEU A 244 -10.80 18.01 3.35
CA LEU A 244 -11.22 16.74 2.76
C LEU A 244 -12.68 16.44 3.12
N THR A 245 -13.52 16.27 2.10
CA THR A 245 -14.90 15.77 2.24
C THR A 245 -15.03 14.39 1.58
N SER A 246 -16.08 13.64 1.92
CA SER A 246 -16.35 12.34 1.28
C SER A 246 -16.49 12.48 -0.25
N ASP A 247 -17.26 13.46 -0.72
CA ASP A 247 -17.42 13.75 -2.15
C ASP A 247 -16.08 14.11 -2.83
N LEU A 248 -15.24 14.90 -2.15
CA LEU A 248 -13.92 15.27 -2.66
C LEU A 248 -12.99 14.05 -2.70
N TRP A 249 -13.08 13.15 -1.73
CA TRP A 249 -12.32 11.90 -1.74
C TRP A 249 -12.73 10.99 -2.90
N THR A 250 -14.04 10.79 -3.13
CA THR A 250 -14.53 10.04 -4.29
C THR A 250 -14.03 10.65 -5.61
N GLN A 251 -14.08 11.98 -5.74
CA GLN A 251 -13.53 12.68 -6.91
C GLN A 251 -12.02 12.46 -7.06
N THR A 252 -11.28 12.44 -5.94
CA THR A 252 -9.84 12.21 -5.92
C THR A 252 -9.48 10.80 -6.36
N VAL A 253 -10.18 9.77 -5.87
CA VAL A 253 -9.99 8.37 -6.31
C VAL A 253 -10.31 8.21 -7.80
N ASN A 254 -11.38 8.82 -8.29
CA ASN A 254 -11.71 8.83 -9.73
C ASN A 254 -10.60 9.52 -10.53
N ARG A 255 -10.09 10.65 -10.06
CA ARG A 255 -9.01 11.37 -10.75
C ARG A 255 -7.71 10.58 -10.79
N ILE A 256 -7.34 9.89 -9.72
CA ILE A 256 -6.18 8.99 -9.70
C ILE A 256 -6.40 7.82 -10.65
N THR A 257 -7.59 7.22 -10.66
CA THR A 257 -7.96 6.18 -11.63
C THR A 257 -7.80 6.67 -13.07
N ASP A 258 -8.26 7.88 -13.38
CA ASP A 258 -8.11 8.47 -14.71
C ASP A 258 -6.63 8.75 -15.07
N ILE A 259 -5.80 9.13 -14.09
CA ILE A 259 -4.35 9.30 -14.27
C ILE A 259 -3.72 7.98 -14.72
N HIS A 260 -4.03 6.87 -14.03
CA HIS A 260 -3.58 5.55 -14.45
C HIS A 260 -4.10 5.22 -15.86
N GLN A 261 -5.41 5.33 -16.10
CA GLN A 261 -5.96 5.02 -17.42
C GLN A 261 -5.28 5.78 -18.55
N ARG A 262 -5.03 7.09 -18.40
CA ARG A 262 -4.30 7.87 -19.41
C ARG A 262 -2.86 7.40 -19.60
N ALA A 263 -2.14 7.10 -18.52
CA ALA A 263 -0.74 6.67 -18.61
C ALA A 263 -0.57 5.37 -19.41
N TRP A 264 -1.55 4.45 -19.35
CA TRP A 264 -1.49 3.11 -19.98
C TRP A 264 -2.30 2.98 -21.29
N GLN A 265 -3.04 4.01 -21.70
CA GLN A 265 -3.74 4.02 -23.00
C GLN A 265 -2.79 4.36 -24.17
N ASP A 266 -1.66 5.02 -23.90
CA ASP A 266 -0.72 5.50 -24.91
C ASP A 266 0.51 4.57 -25.13
N THR A 267 0.51 3.38 -24.51
CA THR A 267 1.63 2.41 -24.55
C THR A 267 1.34 1.20 -25.42
#